data_AF-A0A1C6IL54-F1
#
_entry.id   AF-A0A1C6IL54-F1
#
_cell.length_a   1.000
_cell.length_b   1.000
_cell.length_c   1.000
_cell.angle_alpha   90.00
_cell.angle_beta   90.00
_cell.angle_gamma   90.00
#
_symmetry.space_group_name_H-M   'P 1'
#
loop_
_entity.id
_entity.type
_entity.pdbx_description
1 polymer ?
#
loop_
_entity_poly.entity_id
_entity_poly.type
_entity_poly.pdbx_seq_one_letter_code
_entity_poly.pdbx_strand_id
1 'polypeptide(L)'
;MDILGELKNTLTFIATHIKSEYVALFSVMVTIIIYIFNRKAELKYKKYESRRLEYAKLISLLRIAFTSQEKLQLNNEGKIDKDLQLQFYDAGSSLMLYASKKLYKEYIFFREFSNSEYIKSSKYYDPQMIIYIVANILRQIRKEVGLSALNQISANEALGFWVNGVAMNPKQKNIAHQMNYKIIMLKIDLFFMNRIHGVFINWCFYKLIKPVGGIIYCIFKYILGGTVIILKNLLNKQKEIKKS
;
A
#
# COMPACT_ATOMS: atom_id res chain seq x y z
N MET A 1 33.16 -44.98 -17.22
CA MET A 1 34.07 -43.82 -17.24
C MET A 1 33.68 -42.98 -16.03
N ASP A 2 34.47 -43.07 -14.96
CA ASP A 2 34.06 -42.66 -13.62
C ASP A 2 34.07 -41.13 -13.47
N ILE A 3 32.87 -40.54 -13.48
CA ILE A 3 32.62 -39.11 -13.19
C ILE A 3 33.30 -38.69 -11.87
N LEU A 4 33.35 -39.60 -10.89
CA LEU A 4 34.03 -39.41 -9.61
C LEU A 4 35.56 -39.31 -9.74
N GLY A 5 36.17 -40.08 -10.65
CA GLY A 5 37.60 -40.01 -10.93
C GLY A 5 37.99 -38.73 -11.66
N GLU A 6 37.15 -38.28 -12.59
CA GLU A 6 37.34 -37.04 -13.34
C GLU A 6 37.16 -35.80 -12.46
N LEU A 7 36.19 -35.83 -11.54
CA LEU A 7 35.96 -34.77 -10.54
C LEU A 7 37.09 -34.71 -9.51
N LYS A 8 37.62 -35.86 -9.08
CA LYS A 8 38.78 -35.93 -8.20
C LYS A 8 40.02 -35.32 -8.87
N ASN A 9 40.28 -35.68 -10.13
CA ASN A 9 41.43 -35.19 -10.89
C ASN A 9 41.34 -33.69 -11.19
N THR A 10 40.15 -33.16 -11.47
CA THR A 10 39.95 -31.71 -11.64
C THR A 10 40.13 -30.95 -10.32
N LEU A 11 39.63 -31.49 -9.20
CA LEU A 11 39.85 -30.89 -7.88
C LEU A 11 41.33 -30.88 -7.47
N THR A 12 42.09 -31.97 -7.70
CA THR A 12 43.54 -31.99 -7.43
C THR A 12 44.31 -31.07 -8.37
N PHE A 13 43.91 -30.96 -9.65
CA PHE A 13 44.53 -30.04 -10.60
C PHE A 13 44.33 -28.57 -10.17
N ILE A 14 43.10 -28.22 -9.79
CA ILE A 14 42.76 -26.89 -9.27
C ILE A 14 43.54 -26.62 -7.98
N ALA A 15 43.56 -27.56 -7.02
CA ALA A 15 44.26 -27.38 -5.75
C ALA A 15 45.79 -27.21 -5.91
N THR A 16 46.40 -27.85 -6.92
CA THR A 16 47.84 -27.76 -7.19
C THR A 16 48.25 -26.54 -7.99
N HIS A 17 47.34 -25.96 -8.79
CA HIS A 17 47.60 -24.79 -9.64
C HIS A 17 47.11 -23.46 -9.04
N ILE A 18 46.43 -23.48 -7.89
CA ILE A 18 46.05 -22.27 -7.16
C ILE A 18 47.28 -21.65 -6.50
N LYS A 19 47.72 -20.48 -7.02
CA LYS A 19 48.71 -19.63 -6.35
C LYS A 19 48.13 -19.01 -5.08
N SER A 20 48.98 -18.77 -4.08
CA SER A 20 48.59 -18.14 -2.79
C SER A 20 47.89 -16.78 -2.97
N GLU A 21 48.29 -16.01 -3.99
CA GLU A 21 47.67 -14.74 -4.38
C GLU A 21 46.19 -14.89 -4.76
N TYR A 22 45.84 -15.97 -5.48
CA TYR A 22 44.45 -16.24 -5.87
C TYR A 22 43.61 -16.70 -4.67
N VAL A 23 44.19 -17.43 -3.72
CA VAL A 23 43.51 -17.78 -2.46
C VAL A 23 43.21 -16.53 -1.64
N ALA A 24 44.17 -15.63 -1.53
CA ALA A 24 44.01 -14.37 -0.82
C ALA A 24 42.92 -13.49 -1.48
N LEU A 25 42.94 -13.37 -2.81
CA LEU A 25 41.94 -12.60 -3.55
C LEU A 25 40.54 -13.24 -3.43
N PHE A 26 40.44 -14.57 -3.46
CA PHE A 26 39.18 -15.27 -3.22
C PHE A 26 38.64 -15.03 -1.80
N SER A 27 39.50 -15.05 -0.77
CA SER A 27 39.13 -14.74 0.61
C SER A 27 38.58 -13.30 0.75
N VAL A 28 39.22 -12.32 0.10
CA VAL A 28 38.74 -10.93 0.06
C VAL A 28 37.38 -10.85 -0.66
N MET A 29 37.22 -11.52 -1.80
CA MET A 29 35.96 -11.60 -2.54
C MET A 29 34.82 -12.19 -1.70
N VAL A 30 35.06 -13.31 -1.03
CA VAL A 30 34.09 -13.95 -0.13
C VAL A 30 33.72 -13.00 1.01
N THR A 31 34.70 -12.32 1.60
CA THR A 31 34.46 -11.33 2.67
C THR A 31 33.57 -10.17 2.20
N ILE A 32 33.84 -9.62 1.01
CA ILE A 32 33.02 -8.54 0.42
C ILE A 32 31.59 -9.04 0.17
N ILE A 33 31.44 -10.25 -0.38
CA ILE A 33 30.13 -10.85 -0.64
C ILE A 33 29.35 -11.03 0.66
N ILE A 34 29.98 -11.58 1.70
CA ILE A 34 29.38 -11.75 3.03
C ILE A 34 28.97 -10.39 3.60
N TYR A 35 29.84 -9.38 3.50
CA TYR A 35 29.53 -8.02 3.96
C TYR A 35 28.31 -7.43 3.26
N ILE A 36 28.22 -7.55 1.93
CA ILE A 36 27.07 -7.05 1.15
C ILE A 36 25.79 -7.77 1.57
N PHE A 37 25.82 -9.09 1.72
CA PHE A 37 24.64 -9.86 2.15
C PHE A 37 24.23 -9.49 3.57
N ASN A 38 25.19 -9.36 4.49
CA ASN A 38 24.93 -9.00 5.87
C ASN A 38 24.33 -7.59 5.97
N ARG A 39 24.90 -6.61 5.24
CA ARG A 39 24.37 -5.25 5.18
C ARG A 39 22.96 -5.19 4.60
N LYS A 40 22.68 -5.97 3.55
CA LYS A 40 21.32 -6.09 2.99
C LYS A 40 20.35 -6.70 4.00
N ALA A 41 20.76 -7.73 4.73
CA ALA A 41 19.94 -8.36 5.76
C ALA A 41 19.65 -7.38 6.92
N GLU A 42 20.66 -6.64 7.38
CA GLU A 42 20.53 -5.61 8.42
C GLU A 42 19.54 -4.51 8.02
N LEU A 43 19.66 -3.95 6.82
CA LEU A 43 18.73 -2.93 6.32
C LEU A 43 17.30 -3.46 6.20
N LYS A 44 17.15 -4.71 5.74
CA LYS A 44 15.85 -5.38 5.66
C LYS A 44 15.24 -5.59 7.05
N TYR A 45 16.06 -5.97 8.03
CA TYR A 45 15.63 -6.12 9.42
C TYR A 45 15.16 -4.78 10.04
N LYS A 46 15.96 -3.72 9.91
CA LYS A 46 15.58 -2.37 10.40
C LYS A 46 14.25 -1.89 9.80
N LYS A 47 14.01 -2.18 8.52
CA LYS A 47 12.74 -1.88 7.85
C LYS A 47 11.55 -2.67 8.42
N TYR A 48 11.76 -3.91 8.82
CA TYR A 48 10.70 -4.71 9.45
C TYR A 48 10.40 -4.25 10.87
N GLU A 49 11.43 -3.90 11.63
CA GLU A 49 11.31 -3.38 12.97
C GLU A 49 10.55 -2.05 13.00
N SER A 50 10.87 -1.11 12.09
CA SER A 50 10.16 0.16 12.00
C SER A 50 8.67 -0.02 11.67
N ARG A 51 8.34 -0.99 10.82
CA ARG A 51 6.95 -1.30 10.43
C ARG A 51 6.15 -1.97 11.54
N ARG A 52 6.81 -2.75 12.41
CA ARG A 52 6.14 -3.49 13.49
C ARG A 52 5.40 -2.55 14.44
N LEU A 53 6.03 -1.44 14.82
CA LEU A 53 5.42 -0.42 15.70
C LEU A 53 4.16 0.19 15.06
N GLU A 54 4.23 0.48 13.77
CA GLU A 54 3.12 1.11 13.05
C GLU A 54 1.95 0.15 12.81
N TYR A 55 2.23 -1.12 12.52
CA TYR A 55 1.17 -2.12 12.41
C TYR A 55 0.56 -2.49 13.76
N ALA A 56 1.25 -2.31 14.89
CA ALA A 56 0.66 -2.47 16.21
C ALA A 56 -0.48 -1.46 16.44
N LYS A 57 -0.35 -0.22 15.93
CA LYS A 57 -1.43 0.78 15.97
C LYS A 57 -2.66 0.30 15.18
N LEU A 58 -2.46 -0.25 13.99
CA LEU A 58 -3.55 -0.83 13.18
C LEU A 58 -4.21 -2.02 13.88
N ILE A 59 -3.43 -2.92 14.48
CA ILE A 59 -3.98 -4.07 15.22
C ILE A 59 -4.80 -3.59 16.43
N SER A 60 -4.33 -2.56 17.15
CA SER A 60 -5.07 -1.96 18.26
C SER A 60 -6.40 -1.35 17.78
N LEU A 61 -6.40 -0.66 16.65
CA LEU A 61 -7.62 -0.11 16.04
C LEU A 61 -8.58 -1.22 15.63
N LEU A 62 -8.09 -2.25 14.94
CA LEU A 62 -8.92 -3.41 14.57
C LEU A 62 -9.50 -4.07 15.82
N ARG A 63 -8.71 -4.19 16.90
CA ARG A 63 -9.20 -4.71 18.18
C ARG A 63 -10.39 -3.91 18.69
N ILE A 64 -10.25 -2.59 18.80
CA ILE A 64 -11.33 -1.71 19.25
C ILE A 64 -12.56 -1.87 18.34
N ALA A 65 -12.36 -1.98 17.03
CA ALA A 65 -13.46 -2.16 16.09
C ALA A 65 -14.23 -3.47 16.27
N PHE A 66 -13.59 -4.54 16.76
CA PHE A 66 -14.24 -5.83 17.03
C PHE A 66 -14.74 -5.99 18.47
N THR A 67 -14.07 -5.41 19.48
CA THR A 67 -14.39 -5.61 20.89
C THR A 67 -15.31 -4.54 21.47
N SER A 68 -15.38 -3.35 20.85
CA SER A 68 -16.05 -2.18 21.41
C SER A 68 -16.93 -1.50 20.38
N GLN A 69 -17.89 -2.25 19.83
CA GLN A 69 -18.91 -1.70 18.91
C GLN A 69 -19.67 -0.52 19.51
N GLU A 70 -19.85 -0.46 20.84
CA GLU A 70 -20.47 0.68 21.53
C GLU A 70 -19.69 1.99 21.39
N LYS A 71 -18.35 1.93 21.36
CA LYS A 71 -17.49 3.12 21.14
C LYS A 71 -17.50 3.62 19.69
N LEU A 72 -17.96 2.78 18.76
CA LEU A 72 -18.15 3.12 17.36
C LEU A 72 -19.52 3.73 17.08
N GLN A 73 -20.45 3.67 18.04
CA GLN A 73 -21.75 4.32 17.91
C GLN A 73 -21.59 5.84 18.00
N LEU A 74 -22.41 6.54 17.24
CA LEU A 74 -22.47 7.99 17.27
C LEU A 74 -23.02 8.40 18.64
N ASN A 75 -22.35 9.31 19.34
CA ASN A 75 -22.94 9.96 20.51
C ASN A 75 -24.24 10.68 20.10
N ASN A 76 -25.05 11.10 21.07
CA ASN A 76 -26.32 11.82 20.85
C ASN A 76 -26.22 13.06 19.91
N GLU A 77 -25.00 13.55 19.64
CA GLU A 77 -24.68 14.64 18.72
C GLU A 77 -24.29 14.20 17.29
N GLY A 78 -24.39 12.92 16.94
CA GLY A 78 -24.00 12.43 15.62
C GLY A 78 -22.49 12.45 15.36
N LYS A 79 -21.66 12.39 16.40
CA LYS A 79 -20.19 12.37 16.30
C LYS A 79 -19.62 11.15 17.00
N ILE A 80 -18.64 10.50 16.35
CA ILE A 80 -17.79 9.48 16.97
C ILE A 80 -16.90 10.16 18.02
N ASP A 81 -16.59 9.43 19.10
CA ASP A 81 -15.62 9.86 20.11
C ASP A 81 -14.33 10.44 19.50
N LYS A 82 -13.88 11.60 20.00
CA LYS A 82 -12.74 12.35 19.42
C LYS A 82 -11.45 11.55 19.49
N ASP A 83 -11.26 10.80 20.57
CA ASP A 83 -10.07 9.97 20.78
C ASP A 83 -10.02 8.81 19.79
N LEU A 84 -11.18 8.24 19.46
CA LEU A 84 -11.27 7.18 18.46
C LEU A 84 -11.00 7.73 17.05
N GLN A 85 -11.54 8.90 16.71
CA GLN A 85 -11.24 9.55 15.43
C GLN A 85 -9.74 9.84 15.25
N LEU A 86 -9.08 10.30 16.32
CA LEU A 86 -7.63 10.52 16.32
C LEU A 86 -6.87 9.21 16.07
N GLN A 87 -7.26 8.12 16.73
CA GLN A 87 -6.65 6.81 16.50
C GLN A 87 -6.86 6.29 15.07
N PHE A 88 -8.04 6.53 14.47
CA PHE A 88 -8.29 6.23 13.06
C PHE A 88 -7.38 7.02 12.13
N TYR A 89 -7.19 8.31 12.41
CA TYR A 89 -6.30 9.19 11.63
C TYR A 89 -4.83 8.78 11.77
N ASP A 90 -4.37 8.51 12.99
CA ASP A 90 -3.00 8.10 13.27
C ASP A 90 -2.68 6.74 12.65
N ALA A 91 -3.56 5.76 12.75
CA ALA A 91 -3.38 4.47 12.09
C ALA A 91 -3.41 4.62 10.57
N GLY A 92 -4.35 5.40 10.02
CA GLY A 92 -4.47 5.63 8.58
C GLY A 92 -3.24 6.33 7.97
N SER A 93 -2.75 7.38 8.61
CA SER A 93 -1.55 8.12 8.18
C SER A 93 -0.28 7.27 8.30
N SER A 94 -0.14 6.51 9.39
CA SER A 94 0.97 5.58 9.60
C SER A 94 0.99 4.49 8.52
N LEU A 95 -0.17 3.94 8.16
CA LEU A 95 -0.26 2.96 7.07
C LEU A 95 0.07 3.57 5.72
N MET A 96 -0.38 4.80 5.44
CA MET A 96 -0.06 5.47 4.19
C MET A 96 1.45 5.61 3.98
N LEU A 97 2.22 5.86 5.05
CA LEU A 97 3.67 6.04 4.99
C LEU A 97 4.45 4.72 4.99
N TYR A 98 4.08 3.78 5.85
CA TYR A 98 4.93 2.61 6.14
C TYR A 98 4.44 1.30 5.49
N ALA A 99 3.14 1.21 5.17
CA ALA A 99 2.53 0.02 4.60
C ALA A 99 2.88 -0.17 3.13
N SER A 100 2.78 -1.42 2.65
CA SER A 100 2.78 -1.63 1.19
C SER A 100 1.49 -1.08 0.55
N LYS A 101 1.58 -0.77 -0.75
CA LYS A 101 0.41 -0.44 -1.59
C LYS A 101 -0.72 -1.48 -1.47
N LYS A 102 -0.37 -2.76 -1.26
CA LYS A 102 -1.36 -3.83 -1.15
C LYS A 102 -2.09 -3.77 0.18
N LEU A 103 -1.38 -3.62 1.29
CA LEU A 103 -1.96 -3.49 2.62
C LEU A 103 -2.82 -2.23 2.73
N TYR A 104 -2.32 -1.11 2.22
CA TYR A 104 -3.05 0.16 2.24
C TYR A 104 -4.38 0.08 1.46
N LYS A 105 -4.39 -0.57 0.30
CA LYS A 105 -5.63 -0.81 -0.47
C LYS A 105 -6.63 -1.68 0.27
N GLU A 106 -6.18 -2.74 0.94
CA GLU A 106 -7.08 -3.59 1.76
C GLU A 106 -7.65 -2.81 2.94
N TYR A 107 -6.86 -1.94 3.58
CA TYR A 107 -7.34 -1.06 4.64
C TYR A 107 -8.41 -0.07 4.15
N ILE A 108 -8.18 0.59 3.01
CA ILE A 108 -9.20 1.48 2.41
C ILE A 108 -10.48 0.70 2.10
N PHE A 109 -10.32 -0.47 1.47
CA PHE A 109 -11.45 -1.33 1.14
C PHE A 109 -12.24 -1.73 2.40
N PHE A 110 -11.57 -2.10 3.48
CA PHE A 110 -12.20 -2.35 4.78
C PHE A 110 -12.98 -1.14 5.29
N ARG A 111 -12.43 0.07 5.19
CA ARG A 111 -13.09 1.30 5.65
C ARG A 111 -14.34 1.64 4.84
N GLU A 112 -14.30 1.40 3.54
CA GLU A 112 -15.41 1.68 2.63
C GLU A 112 -16.48 0.58 2.69
N PHE A 113 -16.10 -0.65 3.04
CA PHE A 113 -16.99 -1.82 3.05
C PHE A 113 -18.27 -1.60 3.87
N SER A 114 -18.15 -1.04 5.07
CA SER A 114 -19.30 -0.81 5.96
C SER A 114 -20.09 0.46 5.62
N ASN A 115 -19.46 1.42 4.94
CA ASN A 115 -19.98 2.78 4.80
C ASN A 115 -20.52 3.11 3.41
N SER A 116 -20.01 2.47 2.34
CA SER A 116 -20.45 2.82 1.00
C SER A 116 -21.75 2.12 0.62
N GLU A 117 -22.70 2.89 0.08
CA GLU A 117 -23.98 2.39 -0.43
C GLU A 117 -23.78 1.50 -1.67
N TYR A 118 -22.81 1.83 -2.52
CA TYR A 118 -22.47 1.07 -3.73
C TYR A 118 -21.96 -0.34 -3.42
N ILE A 119 -21.24 -0.53 -2.31
CA ILE A 119 -20.80 -1.86 -1.87
C ILE A 119 -22.01 -2.67 -1.40
N LYS A 120 -22.92 -2.04 -0.62
CA LYS A 120 -24.10 -2.71 -0.09
C LYS A 120 -25.11 -3.10 -1.17
N SER A 121 -25.14 -2.39 -2.30
CA SER A 121 -26.03 -2.69 -3.42
C SER A 121 -25.52 -3.81 -4.34
N SER A 122 -24.26 -4.22 -4.21
CA SER A 122 -23.73 -5.33 -5.01
C SER A 122 -24.35 -6.67 -4.60
N LYS A 123 -24.63 -7.51 -5.60
CA LYS A 123 -25.10 -8.90 -5.41
C LYS A 123 -24.15 -9.73 -4.55
N TYR A 124 -22.87 -9.38 -4.56
CA TYR A 124 -21.83 -10.12 -3.83
C TYR A 124 -21.65 -9.62 -2.41
N TYR A 125 -22.43 -8.65 -1.93
CA TYR A 125 -22.29 -8.16 -0.55
C TYR A 125 -22.79 -9.19 0.48
N ASP A 126 -22.04 -9.34 1.56
CA ASP A 126 -22.41 -10.15 2.71
C ASP A 126 -21.74 -9.55 3.96
N PRO A 127 -22.50 -9.17 5.00
CA PRO A 127 -21.94 -8.57 6.21
C PRO A 127 -20.83 -9.41 6.85
N GLN A 128 -20.89 -10.75 6.74
CA GLN A 128 -19.90 -11.65 7.33
C GLN A 128 -18.50 -11.51 6.69
N MET A 129 -18.40 -10.92 5.49
CA MET A 129 -17.12 -10.71 4.80
C MET A 129 -16.16 -9.84 5.56
N ILE A 130 -16.65 -8.93 6.41
CA ILE A 130 -15.80 -7.98 7.12
C ILE A 130 -14.70 -8.70 7.91
N ILE A 131 -15.03 -9.83 8.53
CA ILE A 131 -14.08 -10.68 9.27
C ILE A 131 -13.00 -11.21 8.32
N TYR A 132 -13.39 -11.68 7.13
CA TYR A 132 -12.45 -12.19 6.12
C TYR A 132 -11.59 -11.11 5.47
N ILE A 133 -12.10 -9.88 5.35
CA ILE A 133 -11.29 -8.72 4.93
C ILE A 133 -10.21 -8.43 5.97
N VAL A 134 -10.56 -8.45 7.25
CA VAL A 134 -9.59 -8.28 8.34
C VAL A 134 -8.57 -9.42 8.38
N ALA A 135 -8.99 -10.66 8.14
CA ALA A 135 -8.09 -11.80 7.98
C ALA A 135 -7.01 -11.54 6.91
N ASN A 136 -7.42 -10.97 5.78
CA ASN A 136 -6.53 -10.63 4.68
C ASN A 136 -5.55 -9.50 5.05
N ILE A 137 -6.01 -8.48 5.79
CA ILE A 137 -5.16 -7.43 6.35
C ILE A 137 -4.10 -8.02 7.28
N LEU A 138 -4.51 -8.85 8.25
CA LEU A 138 -3.60 -9.49 9.22
C LEU A 138 -2.57 -10.40 8.53
N ARG A 139 -3.01 -11.20 7.55
CA ARG A 139 -2.12 -12.03 6.73
C ARG A 139 -1.10 -11.18 5.98
N GLN A 140 -1.50 -10.01 5.49
CA GLN A 140 -0.60 -9.10 4.77
C GLN A 140 0.37 -8.39 5.73
N ILE A 141 -0.07 -7.96 6.92
CA ILE A 141 0.81 -7.46 7.99
C ILE A 141 1.88 -8.51 8.32
N ARG A 142 1.49 -9.78 8.50
CA ARG A 142 2.41 -10.89 8.80
C ARG A 142 3.53 -11.00 7.77
N LYS A 143 3.20 -10.91 6.47
CA LYS A 143 4.18 -10.92 5.36
C LYS A 143 5.11 -9.70 5.38
N GLU A 144 4.63 -8.57 5.89
CA GLU A 144 5.37 -7.31 5.92
C GLU A 144 6.24 -7.11 7.16
N VAL A 145 6.01 -7.85 8.25
CA VAL A 145 6.81 -7.85 9.50
C VAL A 145 7.95 -8.89 9.48
N GLY A 146 8.21 -9.51 8.33
CA GLY A 146 9.41 -10.34 8.14
C GLY A 146 9.22 -11.84 8.36
N LEU A 147 7.98 -12.32 8.56
CA LEU A 147 7.71 -13.75 8.44
C LEU A 147 7.83 -14.17 6.96
N SER A 148 8.59 -15.24 6.71
CA SER A 148 8.95 -15.70 5.36
C SER A 148 7.74 -15.78 4.44
N ALA A 149 7.91 -15.33 3.19
CA ALA A 149 6.90 -15.49 2.15
C ALA A 149 6.53 -16.96 1.87
N LEU A 150 7.38 -17.90 2.30
CA LEU A 150 7.17 -19.35 2.23
C LEU A 150 6.39 -19.91 3.43
N ASN A 151 6.35 -19.20 4.56
CA ASN A 151 5.59 -19.59 5.75
C ASN A 151 4.26 -18.84 5.80
N GLN A 152 3.40 -19.12 4.81
CA GLN A 152 2.09 -18.48 4.71
C GLN A 152 1.06 -19.25 5.51
N ILE A 153 0.43 -18.56 6.47
CA ILE A 153 -0.79 -19.05 7.08
C ILE A 153 -1.99 -18.76 6.17
N SER A 154 -2.99 -19.64 6.24
CA SER A 154 -4.28 -19.39 5.59
C SER A 154 -5.01 -18.21 6.25
N ALA A 155 -5.94 -17.58 5.53
CA ALA A 155 -6.76 -16.51 6.11
C ALA A 155 -7.54 -17.00 7.33
N ASN A 156 -7.96 -18.26 7.36
CA ASN A 156 -8.69 -18.85 8.47
C ASN A 156 -7.83 -19.08 9.70
N GLU A 157 -6.58 -19.48 9.53
CA GLU A 157 -5.62 -19.56 10.63
C GLU A 157 -5.36 -18.19 11.23
N ALA A 158 -5.29 -17.14 10.41
CA ALA A 158 -5.15 -15.76 10.91
C ALA A 158 -6.38 -15.33 11.74
N LEU A 159 -7.57 -15.83 11.39
CA LEU A 159 -8.81 -15.58 12.14
C LEU A 159 -8.92 -16.37 13.43
N GLY A 160 -8.17 -17.46 13.59
CA GLY A 160 -8.21 -18.28 14.80
C GLY A 160 -7.86 -17.51 16.08
N PHE A 161 -7.13 -16.40 15.97
CA PHE A 161 -6.85 -15.51 17.09
C PHE A 161 -8.07 -14.67 17.52
N TRP A 162 -8.98 -14.38 16.59
CA TRP A 162 -10.11 -13.46 16.78
C TRP A 162 -11.43 -14.19 17.00
N VAL A 163 -11.60 -15.36 16.39
CA VAL A 163 -12.85 -16.13 16.41
C VAL A 163 -12.54 -17.59 16.74
N ASN A 164 -13.09 -18.06 17.85
CA ASN A 164 -12.92 -19.44 18.30
C ASN A 164 -13.52 -20.43 17.30
N GLY A 165 -12.82 -21.55 17.07
CA GLY A 165 -13.31 -22.65 16.23
C GLY A 165 -13.25 -22.44 14.71
N VAL A 166 -12.61 -21.36 14.24
CA VAL A 166 -12.52 -21.04 12.79
C VAL A 166 -11.28 -21.63 12.11
N ALA A 167 -10.13 -21.70 12.81
CA ALA A 167 -8.86 -22.07 12.19
C ALA A 167 -8.80 -23.53 11.69
N MET A 168 -9.26 -24.49 12.50
CA MET A 168 -9.11 -25.92 12.21
C MET A 168 -10.39 -26.60 11.71
N ASN A 169 -11.53 -25.90 11.69
CA ASN A 169 -12.81 -26.48 11.30
C ASN A 169 -12.97 -26.53 9.76
N PRO A 170 -13.14 -27.73 9.15
CA PRO A 170 -13.32 -27.87 7.70
C PRO A 170 -14.54 -27.12 7.14
N LYS A 171 -15.64 -27.04 7.91
CA LYS A 171 -16.84 -26.29 7.49
C LYS A 171 -16.52 -24.80 7.35
N GLN A 172 -15.76 -24.25 8.30
CA GLN A 172 -15.34 -22.84 8.28
C GLN A 172 -14.31 -22.56 7.17
N LYS A 173 -13.47 -23.55 6.82
CA LYS A 173 -12.57 -23.46 5.64
C LYS A 173 -13.35 -23.30 4.35
N ASN A 174 -14.41 -24.07 4.14
CA ASN A 174 -15.26 -23.93 2.95
C ASN A 174 -15.99 -22.58 2.89
N ILE A 175 -16.54 -22.12 4.01
CA ILE A 175 -17.17 -20.79 4.10
C ILE A 175 -16.16 -19.71 3.74
N ALA A 176 -14.92 -19.82 4.21
CA ALA A 176 -13.88 -18.85 3.87
C ALA A 176 -13.49 -18.84 2.40
N HIS A 177 -13.45 -20.00 1.74
CA HIS A 177 -13.24 -20.06 0.29
C HIS A 177 -14.37 -19.34 -0.44
N GLN A 178 -15.61 -19.55 -0.04
CA GLN A 178 -16.77 -18.85 -0.59
C GLN A 178 -16.70 -17.34 -0.34
N MET A 179 -16.33 -16.90 0.87
CA MET A 179 -16.24 -15.47 1.19
C MET A 179 -15.09 -14.79 0.45
N ASN A 180 -13.94 -15.45 0.32
CA ASN A 180 -12.84 -14.93 -0.50
C ASN A 180 -13.23 -14.79 -1.97
N TYR A 181 -13.95 -15.76 -2.53
CA TYR A 181 -14.52 -15.65 -3.87
C TYR A 181 -15.42 -14.42 -4.00
N LYS A 182 -16.37 -14.25 -3.07
CA LYS A 182 -17.29 -13.11 -3.13
C LYS A 182 -16.56 -11.76 -2.96
N ILE A 183 -15.53 -11.67 -2.10
CA ILE A 183 -14.69 -10.47 -1.95
C ILE A 183 -13.99 -10.11 -3.27
N ILE A 184 -13.47 -11.11 -3.98
CA ILE A 184 -12.83 -10.88 -5.29
C ILE A 184 -13.86 -10.38 -6.30
N MET A 185 -15.03 -11.02 -6.37
CA MET A 185 -16.10 -10.60 -7.27
C MET A 185 -16.61 -9.20 -6.95
N LEU A 186 -16.76 -8.85 -5.67
CA LEU A 186 -17.13 -7.51 -5.23
C LEU A 186 -16.11 -6.46 -5.71
N LYS A 187 -14.81 -6.75 -5.59
CA LYS A 187 -13.75 -5.83 -6.10
C LYS A 187 -13.80 -5.65 -7.61
N ILE A 188 -14.13 -6.72 -8.35
CA ILE A 188 -14.30 -6.68 -9.81
C ILE A 188 -15.56 -5.87 -10.17
N ASP A 189 -16.67 -6.11 -9.48
CA ASP A 189 -17.93 -5.40 -9.68
C ASP A 189 -17.76 -3.89 -9.44
N LEU A 190 -17.13 -3.51 -8.33
CA LEU A 190 -16.76 -2.10 -8.06
C LEU A 190 -15.85 -1.50 -9.12
N PHE A 191 -14.95 -2.30 -9.71
CA PHE A 191 -14.14 -1.83 -10.82
C PHE A 191 -14.99 -1.48 -12.04
N PHE A 192 -16.00 -2.30 -12.37
CA PHE A 192 -16.93 -2.03 -13.46
C PHE A 192 -17.90 -0.88 -13.14
N MET A 193 -18.44 -0.80 -11.93
CA MET A 193 -19.27 0.33 -11.49
C MET A 193 -18.53 1.66 -11.67
N ASN A 194 -17.25 1.73 -11.27
CA ASN A 194 -16.42 2.92 -11.49
C ASN A 194 -16.26 3.28 -12.97
N ARG A 195 -16.28 2.30 -13.88
CA ARG A 195 -16.26 2.55 -15.33
C ARG A 195 -17.59 3.10 -15.83
N ILE A 196 -18.71 2.53 -15.38
CA ILE A 196 -20.06 2.96 -15.77
C ILE A 196 -20.33 4.39 -15.29
N HIS A 197 -19.94 4.73 -14.05
CA HIS A 197 -20.08 6.09 -13.51
C HIS A 197 -19.12 7.12 -14.14
N GLY A 198 -18.41 6.77 -15.22
CA GLY A 198 -17.59 7.70 -15.98
C GLY A 198 -16.38 8.23 -15.22
N VAL A 199 -15.98 7.61 -14.10
CA VAL A 199 -14.82 8.04 -13.28
C VAL A 199 -13.56 8.11 -14.15
N PHE A 200 -13.41 7.18 -15.09
CA PHE A 200 -12.29 7.19 -16.03
C PHE A 200 -12.33 8.36 -17.03
N ILE A 201 -13.51 8.65 -17.57
CA ILE A 201 -13.69 9.75 -18.54
C ILE A 201 -13.44 11.09 -17.84
N ASN A 202 -14.02 11.27 -16.65
CA ASN A 202 -13.79 12.44 -15.81
C ASN A 202 -12.31 12.56 -15.43
N TRP A 203 -11.67 11.47 -15.04
CA TRP A 203 -10.23 11.48 -14.76
C TRP A 203 -9.40 11.92 -15.97
N CYS A 204 -9.68 11.41 -17.17
CA CYS A 204 -9.02 11.85 -18.40
C CYS A 204 -9.28 13.34 -18.67
N PHE A 205 -10.52 13.79 -18.55
CA PHE A 205 -10.89 15.19 -18.79
C PHE A 205 -10.19 16.16 -17.83
N TYR A 206 -10.25 15.89 -16.53
CA TYR A 206 -9.66 16.76 -15.51
C TYR A 206 -8.13 16.70 -15.48
N LYS A 207 -7.53 15.59 -15.88
CA LYS A 207 -6.07 15.43 -15.87
C LYS A 207 -5.41 15.92 -17.16
N LEU A 208 -6.06 15.76 -18.31
CA LEU A 208 -5.47 16.08 -19.61
C LEU A 208 -6.03 17.37 -20.21
N ILE A 209 -7.35 17.53 -20.21
CA ILE A 209 -8.02 18.60 -20.98
C ILE A 209 -8.10 19.89 -20.16
N LYS A 210 -8.55 19.82 -18.91
CA LYS A 210 -8.73 21.01 -18.06
C LYS A 210 -7.43 21.79 -17.79
N PRO A 211 -6.26 21.15 -17.57
CA PRO A 211 -5.01 21.87 -17.38
C PRO A 211 -4.57 22.62 -18.63
N VAL A 212 -4.77 22.04 -19.81
CA VAL A 212 -4.47 22.69 -21.10
C VAL A 212 -5.33 23.94 -21.27
N GLY A 213 -6.63 23.85 -21.01
CA GLY A 213 -7.52 25.02 -21.00
C GLY A 213 -7.09 26.08 -19.99
N GLY A 214 -6.65 25.67 -18.80
CA GLY A 214 -6.10 26.58 -17.77
C GLY A 214 -4.82 27.28 -18.21
N ILE A 215 -3.90 26.57 -18.86
CA ILE A 215 -2.66 27.14 -19.41
C ILE A 215 -2.99 28.14 -20.53
N ILE A 216 -3.89 27.79 -21.46
CA ILE A 216 -4.34 28.70 -22.52
C ILE A 216 -4.97 29.96 -21.92
N TYR A 217 -5.84 29.81 -20.92
CA TYR A 217 -6.44 30.94 -20.22
C TYR A 217 -5.40 31.84 -19.55
N CYS A 218 -4.40 31.26 -18.88
CA CYS A 218 -3.29 32.02 -18.29
C CYS A 218 -2.50 32.77 -19.37
N ILE A 219 -2.18 32.12 -20.49
CA ILE A 219 -1.48 32.75 -21.62
C ILE A 219 -2.29 33.96 -22.13
N PHE A 220 -3.59 33.78 -22.42
CA PHE A 220 -4.45 34.88 -22.85
C PHE A 220 -4.53 36.00 -21.81
N LYS A 221 -4.68 35.67 -20.53
CA LYS A 221 -4.75 36.65 -19.44
C LYS A 221 -3.49 37.50 -19.34
N TYR A 222 -2.30 36.90 -19.44
CA TYR A 222 -1.04 37.64 -19.34
C TYR A 222 -0.65 38.36 -20.63
N ILE A 223 -1.04 37.86 -21.81
CA ILE A 223 -0.86 38.59 -23.08
C ILE A 223 -1.79 39.81 -23.14
N LEU A 224 -3.10 39.63 -22.90
CA LEU A 224 -4.06 40.74 -22.94
C LEU A 224 -3.90 41.68 -21.74
N GLY A 225 -3.70 41.15 -20.53
CA GLY A 225 -3.47 41.96 -19.34
C GLY A 225 -2.12 42.70 -19.38
N GLY A 226 -1.07 42.03 -19.86
CA GLY A 226 0.27 42.61 -19.99
C GLY A 226 0.32 43.72 -21.03
N THR A 227 -0.32 43.54 -22.18
CA THR A 227 -0.41 44.58 -23.22
C THR A 227 -1.17 45.81 -22.74
N VAL A 228 -2.28 45.65 -22.00
CA VAL A 228 -3.02 46.78 -21.42
C VAL A 228 -2.19 47.56 -20.40
N ILE A 229 -1.41 46.88 -19.54
CA ILE A 229 -0.53 47.54 -18.57
C ILE A 229 0.58 48.32 -19.28
N ILE A 230 1.21 47.73 -20.31
CA ILE A 230 2.26 48.38 -21.09
C ILE A 230 1.70 49.61 -21.83
N LEU A 231 0.51 49.50 -22.42
CA LEU A 231 -0.14 50.62 -23.11
C LEU A 231 -0.47 51.77 -22.16
N LYS A 232 -0.96 51.45 -20.95
CA LYS A 232 -1.28 52.44 -19.91
C LYS A 232 -0.03 53.17 -19.41
N ASN A 233 1.08 52.46 -19.27
CA ASN A 233 2.37 53.04 -18.90
C ASN A 233 2.93 53.96 -20.02
N LEU A 234 2.79 53.57 -21.30
CA LEU A 234 3.20 54.40 -22.44
C LEU A 234 2.37 55.68 -22.56
N LEU A 235 1.04 55.59 -22.35
CA LEU A 235 0.14 56.74 -22.36
C LEU A 235 0.42 57.73 -21.21
N ASN A 236 0.73 57.23 -20.02
CA ASN A 236 1.13 58.09 -18.89
C ASN A 236 2.46 58.79 -19.17
N LYS A 237 3.44 58.10 -19.76
CA LYS A 237 4.73 58.69 -20.12
C LYS A 237 4.59 59.79 -21.17
N GLN A 238 3.69 59.65 -22.15
CA GLN A 238 3.41 60.73 -23.12
C GLN A 238 2.70 61.94 -22.50
N LYS A 239 1.85 61.74 -21.48
CA LYS A 239 1.21 62.85 -20.76
C LYS A 239 2.20 63.67 -19.92
N GLU A 240 3.24 63.03 -19.38
CA GLU A 240 4.32 63.73 -18.67
C GLU A 240 5.18 64.56 -19.63
N ILE A 241 5.51 64.03 -20.81
CA ILE A 241 6.30 64.76 -21.82
C ILE A 241 5.56 65.98 -22.39
N LYS A 242 4.22 65.94 -22.51
CA LYS A 242 3.41 67.07 -22.99
C LYS A 242 3.15 68.16 -21.95
N LYS A 243 3.53 67.95 -20.69
CA LYS A 243 3.38 68.93 -19.58
C LYS A 243 4.68 69.67 -19.24
N SER A 244 5.81 69.25 -19.82
CA SER A 244 7.07 69.99 -19.83
C SER A 244 7.17 70.89 -21.06
#